data_AF-A0A2E3DNR1-F1
#
_entry.id   AF-A0A2E3DNR1-F1
#
_cell.length_a   1.000
_cell.length_b   1.000
_cell.length_c   1.000
_cell.angle_alpha   90.00
_cell.angle_beta   90.00
_cell.angle_gamma   90.00
#
_symmetry.space_group_name_H-M   'P 1'
#
loop_
_entity.id
_entity.type
_entity.pdbx_description
1 polymer ?
#
loop_
_entity_poly.entity_id
_entity_poly.type
_entity_poly.pdbx_seq_one_letter_code
_entity_poly.pdbx_strand_id
1 'polypeptide(L)'
;MVIKSFIQKLTGEAKLKSVAENVAQSCAAIVWKKVSHRINEMTTPQAQGYVRGRSGRTLKVQLEQALVRYGIQESRRTKLTDMAMNLLIALTLQRKHEQQLVPNVIRKAA
;
A
#
# COMPACT_ATOMS: atom_id res chain seq x y z
N MET A 1 26.43 -20.44 -15.28
CA MET A 1 25.76 -20.23 -13.97
C MET A 1 24.97 -18.91 -13.86
N VAL A 2 24.82 -18.14 -14.95
CA VAL A 2 24.20 -16.80 -14.93
C VAL A 2 22.66 -16.85 -15.01
N ILE A 3 22.10 -17.83 -15.73
CA ILE A 3 20.65 -17.96 -15.92
C ILE A 3 19.94 -18.36 -14.61
N LYS A 4 20.51 -19.29 -13.84
CA LYS A 4 19.93 -19.75 -12.56
C LYS A 4 19.86 -18.62 -11.52
N SER A 5 20.89 -17.79 -11.42
CA SER A 5 20.91 -16.65 -10.47
C SER A 5 19.95 -15.53 -10.91
N PHE A 6 19.78 -15.32 -12.20
CA PHE A 6 18.79 -14.38 -12.73
C PHE A 6 17.34 -14.83 -12.44
N ILE A 7 17.03 -16.11 -12.67
CA ILE A 7 15.72 -16.69 -12.36
C ILE A 7 15.44 -16.63 -10.84
N GLN A 8 16.44 -16.90 -9.99
CA GLN A 8 16.30 -16.78 -8.53
C GLN A 8 16.08 -15.33 -8.07
N LYS A 9 16.72 -14.36 -8.73
CA LYS A 9 16.47 -12.93 -8.46
C LYS A 9 15.06 -12.54 -8.86
N LEU A 10 14.61 -12.90 -10.06
CA LEU A 10 13.26 -12.59 -10.55
C LEU A 10 12.17 -13.21 -9.67
N THR A 11 12.30 -14.50 -9.34
CA THR A 11 11.36 -15.19 -8.45
C THR A 11 11.37 -14.60 -7.04
N GLY A 12 12.54 -14.22 -6.53
CA GLY A 12 12.68 -13.54 -5.25
C GLY A 12 12.05 -12.15 -5.21
N GLU A 13 12.12 -11.39 -6.30
CA GLU A 13 11.49 -10.08 -6.42
C GLU A 13 9.96 -10.19 -6.61
N ALA A 14 9.50 -11.16 -7.40
CA ALA A 14 8.08 -11.45 -7.55
C ALA A 14 7.45 -11.85 -6.20
N LYS A 15 8.12 -12.70 -5.42
CA LYS A 15 7.68 -13.04 -4.05
C LYS A 15 7.63 -11.80 -3.17
N LEU A 16 8.65 -10.94 -3.22
CA LEU A 16 8.70 -9.72 -2.41
C LEU A 16 7.54 -8.77 -2.76
N LYS A 17 7.24 -8.62 -4.04
CA LYS A 17 6.12 -7.81 -4.54
C LYS A 17 4.78 -8.37 -4.06
N SER A 18 4.56 -9.66 -4.20
CA SER A 18 3.33 -10.32 -3.72
C SER A 18 3.13 -10.13 -2.20
N VAL A 19 4.20 -10.25 -1.42
CA VAL A 19 4.11 -9.98 0.03
C VAL A 19 3.82 -8.51 0.30
N ALA A 20 4.40 -7.58 -0.46
CA ALA A 20 4.10 -6.16 -0.33
C ALA A 20 2.63 -5.84 -0.61
N GLU A 21 2.06 -6.43 -1.66
CA GLU A 21 0.64 -6.32 -2.02
C GLU A 21 -0.26 -6.84 -0.90
N ASN A 22 0.04 -8.01 -0.35
CA ASN A 22 -0.70 -8.58 0.78
C ASN A 22 -0.65 -7.67 2.02
N VAL A 23 0.53 -7.14 2.36
CA VAL A 23 0.70 -6.21 3.48
C VAL A 23 -0.09 -4.92 3.24
N ALA A 24 0.02 -4.32 2.05
CA ALA A 24 -0.72 -3.11 1.70
C ALA A 24 -2.23 -3.33 1.79
N GLN A 25 -2.74 -4.44 1.25
CA GLN A 25 -4.16 -4.77 1.26
C GLN A 25 -4.69 -4.97 2.68
N SER A 26 -3.93 -5.67 3.54
CA SER A 26 -4.29 -5.85 4.96
C SER A 26 -4.37 -4.52 5.73
N CYS A 27 -3.58 -3.52 5.31
CA CYS A 27 -3.58 -2.19 5.93
C CYS A 27 -4.66 -1.27 5.39
N ALA A 28 -5.13 -1.49 4.16
CA ALA A 28 -5.93 -0.53 3.40
C ALA A 28 -7.20 -0.07 4.14
N ALA A 29 -7.96 -1.00 4.71
CA ALA A 29 -9.19 -0.67 5.44
C ALA A 29 -8.93 0.17 6.71
N ILE A 30 -7.91 -0.22 7.48
CA ILE A 30 -7.53 0.47 8.73
C ILE A 30 -7.03 1.88 8.42
N VAL A 31 -6.19 2.01 7.39
CA VAL A 31 -5.62 3.29 6.99
C VAL A 31 -6.70 4.19 6.40
N TRP A 32 -7.58 3.65 5.55
CA TRP A 32 -8.73 4.38 5.04
C TRP A 32 -9.57 4.99 6.17
N LYS A 33 -9.95 4.20 7.19
CA LYS A 33 -10.70 4.68 8.36
C LYS A 33 -10.00 5.84 9.08
N LYS A 34 -8.67 5.86 9.09
CA LYS A 34 -7.87 6.93 9.73
C LYS A 34 -7.81 8.21 8.92
N VAL A 35 -7.94 8.15 7.60
CA VAL A 35 -7.66 9.29 6.70
C VAL A 35 -8.89 9.81 5.95
N SER A 36 -9.96 9.00 5.85
CA SER A 36 -11.13 9.28 5.00
C SER A 36 -11.81 10.61 5.31
N HIS A 37 -11.82 11.03 6.58
CA HIS A 37 -12.46 12.28 7.02
C HIS A 37 -11.77 13.55 6.50
N ARG A 38 -10.52 13.47 6.04
CA ARG A 38 -9.73 14.65 5.62
C ARG A 38 -9.14 14.52 4.21
N ILE A 39 -8.87 13.30 3.76
CA ILE A 39 -8.16 13.05 2.49
C ILE A 39 -8.91 13.56 1.25
N ASN A 40 -10.24 13.64 1.33
CA ASN A 40 -11.11 14.05 0.23
C ASN A 40 -10.97 15.54 -0.12
N GLU A 41 -10.55 16.37 0.84
CA GLU A 41 -10.37 17.83 0.70
C GLU A 41 -8.94 18.20 0.26
N MET A 42 -8.03 17.23 0.21
CA MET A 42 -6.62 17.45 -0.11
C MET A 42 -6.35 17.36 -1.61
N THR A 43 -5.31 18.04 -2.09
CA THR A 43 -4.73 17.74 -3.41
C THR A 43 -4.09 16.35 -3.41
N THR A 44 -3.82 15.76 -4.58
CA THR A 44 -3.19 14.43 -4.65
C THR A 44 -1.83 14.37 -3.95
N PRO A 45 -0.89 15.33 -4.14
CA PRO A 45 0.39 15.31 -3.41
C PRO A 45 0.22 15.42 -1.89
N GLN A 46 -0.71 16.27 -1.42
CA GLN A 46 -1.02 16.40 0.01
C GLN A 46 -1.59 15.09 0.58
N ALA A 47 -2.52 14.47 -0.14
CA ALA A 47 -3.11 13.18 0.24
C ALA A 47 -2.03 12.08 0.31
N GLN A 48 -1.08 12.03 -0.61
CA GLN A 48 0.06 11.09 -0.56
C GLN A 48 0.87 11.25 0.73
N GLY A 49 1.31 12.48 1.02
CA GLY A 49 2.07 12.78 2.23
C GLY A 49 1.28 12.47 3.51
N TYR A 50 0.00 12.81 3.52
CA TYR A 50 -0.88 12.55 4.65
C TYR A 50 -1.06 11.05 4.90
N VAL A 51 -1.34 10.26 3.85
CA VAL A 51 -1.48 8.80 3.97
C VAL A 51 -0.18 8.19 4.47
N ARG A 52 0.97 8.57 3.90
CA ARG A 52 2.30 8.07 4.31
C ARG A 52 2.57 8.32 5.80
N GLY A 53 2.24 9.52 6.30
CA GLY A 53 2.41 9.85 7.71
C GLY A 53 1.47 9.08 8.65
N ARG A 54 0.23 8.79 8.20
CA ARG A 54 -0.80 8.14 9.04
C ARG A 54 -0.77 6.61 8.98
N SER A 55 -0.11 6.03 7.97
CA SER A 55 -0.01 4.59 7.76
C SER A 55 1.17 3.94 8.47
N GLY A 56 2.24 4.69 8.78
CA GLY A 56 3.52 4.15 9.24
C GLY A 56 3.44 3.08 10.34
N ARG A 57 2.69 3.36 11.42
CA ARG A 57 2.52 2.39 12.53
C ARG A 57 1.70 1.16 12.12
N THR A 58 0.63 1.32 11.35
CA THR A 58 -0.19 0.19 10.88
C THR A 58 0.65 -0.70 9.96
N LEU A 59 1.35 -0.09 9.01
CA LEU A 59 2.19 -0.79 8.06
C LEU A 59 3.31 -1.55 8.77
N LYS A 60 4.00 -0.91 9.72
CA LYS A 60 5.06 -1.54 10.51
C LYS A 60 4.58 -2.83 11.16
N VAL A 61 3.45 -2.81 11.87
CA VAL A 61 2.93 -4.00 12.57
C VAL A 61 2.63 -5.14 11.60
N GLN A 62 1.95 -4.86 10.49
CA GLN A 62 1.62 -5.88 9.49
C GLN A 62 2.86 -6.40 8.76
N LEU A 63 3.85 -5.53 8.55
CA LEU A 63 5.10 -5.88 7.91
C LEU A 63 5.95 -6.80 8.78
N GLU A 64 6.09 -6.54 10.08
CA GLU A 64 6.79 -7.45 11.00
C GLU A 64 6.19 -8.86 10.99
N GLN A 65 4.86 -8.95 11.00
CA GLN A 65 4.15 -10.23 10.93
C GLN A 65 4.42 -10.95 9.59
N ALA A 66 4.46 -10.19 8.48
CA ALA A 66 4.75 -10.74 7.17
C ALA A 66 6.21 -11.21 7.05
N LEU A 67 7.19 -10.48 7.60
CA LEU A 67 8.60 -10.87 7.57
C LEU A 67 8.80 -12.26 8.20
N VAL A 68 8.22 -12.47 9.38
CA VAL A 68 8.26 -13.75 10.10
C VAL A 68 7.52 -14.83 9.32
N ARG A 69 6.28 -14.56 8.89
CA ARG A 69 5.43 -15.55 8.20
C ARG A 69 6.02 -16.05 6.89
N TYR A 70 6.64 -15.17 6.10
CA TYR A 70 7.16 -15.51 4.76
C TYR A 70 8.66 -15.82 4.74
N GLY A 71 9.33 -15.78 5.89
CA GLY A 71 10.76 -16.02 6.03
C GLY A 71 11.61 -15.02 5.23
N ILE A 72 11.24 -13.74 5.25
CA ILE A 72 11.95 -12.70 4.49
C ILE A 72 13.17 -12.23 5.29
N GLN A 73 14.33 -12.21 4.63
CA GLN A 73 15.57 -11.72 5.21
C GLN A 73 15.45 -10.23 5.60
N GLU A 74 16.02 -9.87 6.75
CA GLU A 74 16.00 -8.50 7.27
C GLU A 74 16.60 -7.47 6.29
N SER A 75 17.60 -7.88 5.50
CA SER A 75 18.20 -7.04 4.45
C SER A 75 17.20 -6.56 3.39
N ARG A 76 16.05 -7.25 3.23
CA ARG A 76 14.98 -6.88 2.29
C ARG A 76 13.85 -6.08 2.93
N ARG A 77 13.90 -5.84 4.25
CA ARG A 77 12.85 -5.15 5.02
C ARG A 77 12.55 -3.76 4.48
N THR A 78 13.57 -2.95 4.23
CA THR A 78 13.40 -1.58 3.71
C THR A 78 12.71 -1.61 2.35
N LYS A 79 13.19 -2.45 1.43
CA LYS A 79 12.61 -2.61 0.09
C LYS A 79 11.14 -3.06 0.16
N LEU A 80 10.81 -4.01 1.03
CA LEU A 80 9.44 -4.46 1.26
C LEU A 80 8.57 -3.33 1.83
N THR A 81 9.10 -2.57 2.77
CA THR A 81 8.41 -1.44 3.42
C THR A 81 8.05 -0.38 2.39
N ASP A 82 9.00 0.01 1.54
CA ASP A 82 8.77 1.01 0.50
C ASP A 82 7.75 0.53 -0.53
N MET A 83 7.84 -0.73 -0.98
CA MET A 83 6.86 -1.32 -1.89
C MET A 83 5.46 -1.31 -1.27
N ALA A 84 5.31 -1.82 -0.04
CA ALA A 84 4.03 -1.92 0.62
C ALA A 84 3.43 -0.53 0.92
N MET A 85 4.26 0.44 1.31
CA MET A 85 3.84 1.82 1.51
C MET A 85 3.32 2.46 0.21
N ASN A 86 4.05 2.31 -0.88
CA ASN A 86 3.65 2.89 -2.18
C ASN A 86 2.35 2.26 -2.69
N LEU A 87 2.20 0.93 -2.58
CA LEU A 87 0.97 0.24 -2.94
C LEU A 87 -0.21 0.69 -2.07
N LEU A 88 0.00 0.83 -0.76
CA LEU A 88 -1.02 1.29 0.16
C LEU A 88 -1.47 2.72 -0.17
N ILE A 89 -0.53 3.62 -0.49
CA ILE A 89 -0.86 4.98 -0.94
C ILE A 89 -1.70 4.91 -2.22
N ALA A 90 -1.30 4.11 -3.20
CA ALA A 90 -2.04 3.96 -4.46
C ALA A 90 -3.48 3.46 -4.22
N LEU A 91 -3.66 2.40 -3.43
CA LEU A 91 -4.99 1.87 -3.05
C LEU A 91 -5.86 2.93 -2.36
N THR A 92 -5.26 3.73 -1.48
CA THR A 92 -5.97 4.77 -0.73
C THR A 92 -6.40 5.92 -1.65
N LEU A 93 -5.54 6.32 -2.59
CA LEU A 93 -5.86 7.36 -3.57
C LEU A 93 -6.88 6.90 -4.60
N GLN A 94 -6.80 5.64 -5.04
CA GLN A 94 -7.79 5.05 -5.93
C GLN A 94 -9.17 5.09 -5.26
N ARG A 95 -9.26 4.66 -4.00
CA ARG A 95 -10.52 4.70 -3.24
C ARG A 95 -11.05 6.13 -3.05
N LYS A 96 -10.17 7.10 -2.82
CA LYS A 96 -10.53 8.53 -2.81
C LYS A 96 -11.15 8.93 -4.16
N HIS A 97 -10.50 8.57 -5.27
CA HIS A 97 -10.98 8.91 -6.60
C HIS A 97 -12.37 8.30 -6.87
N GLU A 98 -12.55 7.02 -6.54
CA GLU A 98 -13.86 6.34 -6.63
C GLU A 98 -14.94 7.07 -5.81
N GLN A 99 -14.63 7.50 -4.58
CA GLN A 99 -15.56 8.28 -3.76
C GLN A 99 -15.85 9.69 -4.27
N GLN A 100 -14.99 10.27 -5.12
CA GLN A 100 -15.26 11.56 -5.75
C GLN A 100 -16.15 11.43 -6.99
N LEU A 101 -16.16 10.25 -7.64
CA LEU A 101 -17.02 9.98 -8.79
C LEU A 101 -18.48 9.71 -8.38
N VAL A 102 -18.71 8.97 -7.28
CA VAL A 102 -20.06 8.58 -6.82
C VAL A 102 -21.00 9.77 -6.49
N PRO A 103 -20.56 10.87 -5.84
CA PRO A 103 -21.41 12.03 -5.53
C PRO A 103 -22.00 12.73 -6.76
N ASN A 104 -21.32 12.66 -7.91
CA ASN A 104 -21.75 13.36 -9.12
C ASN A 104 -22.88 12.63 -9.88
N VAL A 105 -23.08 11.34 -9.64
CA VAL A 105 -24.12 10.55 -10.34
C VAL A 105 -25.49 10.74 -9.67
N ILE A 106 -25.52 10.86 -8.33
CA ILE A 106 -26.78 10.96 -7.58
C ILE A 106 -27.41 12.37 -7.70
N ARG A 107 -26.61 13.42 -7.93
CA ARG A 107 -27.11 14.80 -8.03
C ARG A 107 -27.72 15.19 -9.39
N LYS A 108 -27.66 14.33 -10.41
CA LYS A 108 -28.24 14.61 -11.74
C LYS A 108 -29.61 13.97 -11.99
N ALA A 109 -30.21 13.35 -10.98
CA ALA A 109 -31.49 12.64 -11.09
C ALA A 109 -32.64 13.33 -10.32
N ALA A 110 -32.62 14.66 -10.21
CA ALA A 110 -33.70 15.46 -9.63
C ALA A 110 -34.15 16.55 -10.61
#